data_AF-A0A3B3WT12-F1
#
_entry.id   AF-A0A3B3WT12-F1
#
_cell.length_a   1.000
_cell.length_b   1.000
_cell.length_c   1.000
_cell.angle_alpha   90.00
_cell.angle_beta   90.00
_cell.angle_gamma   90.00
#
_symmetry.space_group_name_H-M   'P 1'
#
loop_
_entity.id
_entity.type
_entity.pdbx_description
1 polymer ?
#
loop_
_entity_poly.entity_id
_entity_poly.type
_entity_poly.pdbx_seq_one_letter_code
_entity_poly.pdbx_strand_id
1 'polypeptide(L)'
;MPVFYSPVPENLQMGLAYMGGSVFTNNRTMDSDFNREQEDASVVNELVSHLPLQMLLYFNLFYFPCWWFSAVFMLEVKYYHLPGYYQALLITGLVLVTVIEVIRLYLGYIGNLKEKVPALAAFWLLSFTFQLPVLLFFITDEGVIILPLERAVHSIYLIFLLAQILASFLALRTMTRKLTLLFHLRQLGKVESMRHAEMSPIYGLPYNRSVLPVSPTH
;
A
#
# COMPACT_ATOMS: atom_id res chain seq x y z
N MET A 1 29.10 -39.48 -38.43
CA MET A 1 30.24 -39.01 -37.62
C MET A 1 29.70 -38.01 -36.62
N PRO A 2 29.80 -38.24 -35.30
CA PRO A 2 29.29 -37.30 -34.30
C PRO A 2 30.32 -36.16 -34.11
N VAL A 3 29.83 -34.92 -34.08
CA VAL A 3 30.61 -33.72 -33.79
C VAL A 3 30.64 -33.53 -32.27
N PHE A 4 31.82 -33.66 -31.67
CA PHE A 4 32.06 -33.36 -30.26
C PHE A 4 32.17 -31.85 -30.08
N TYR A 5 31.26 -31.25 -29.31
CA TYR A 5 31.49 -29.93 -28.72
C TYR A 5 32.18 -30.12 -27.37
N SER A 6 33.35 -29.51 -27.21
CA SER A 6 34.03 -29.40 -25.92
C SER A 6 33.28 -28.37 -25.06
N PRO A 7 32.88 -28.70 -23.81
CA PRO A 7 32.33 -27.70 -22.92
C PRO A 7 33.44 -26.76 -22.44
N VAL A 8 33.24 -25.46 -22.64
CA VAL A 8 34.06 -24.41 -22.02
C VAL A 8 33.70 -24.35 -20.54
N PRO A 9 34.67 -24.31 -19.62
CA PRO A 9 34.39 -24.42 -18.20
C PRO A 9 33.79 -23.13 -17.63
N GLU A 10 32.67 -23.26 -16.91
CA GLU A 10 31.83 -22.17 -16.38
C GLU A 10 32.53 -21.27 -15.34
N ASN A 11 33.62 -21.75 -14.75
CA ASN A 11 34.40 -21.03 -13.74
C ASN A 11 35.13 -19.80 -14.28
N LEU A 12 35.40 -19.73 -15.59
CA LEU A 12 36.07 -18.60 -16.22
C LEU A 12 35.14 -17.39 -16.46
N GLN A 13 33.84 -17.63 -16.64
CA GLN A 13 32.87 -16.55 -16.87
C GLN A 13 32.59 -15.75 -15.58
N MET A 14 32.51 -16.42 -14.43
CA MET A 14 32.28 -15.76 -13.15
C MET A 14 33.50 -14.93 -12.70
N GLY A 15 34.72 -15.37 -12.99
CA GLY A 15 35.94 -14.64 -12.64
C GLY A 15 36.08 -13.31 -13.38
N LEU A 16 35.76 -13.28 -14.67
CA LEU A 16 35.87 -12.07 -15.49
C LEU A 16 34.76 -11.04 -15.20
N ALA A 17 33.54 -11.51 -14.88
CA ALA A 17 32.46 -10.61 -14.46
C ALA A 17 32.76 -9.92 -13.13
N TYR A 18 33.48 -10.59 -12.21
CA TYR A 18 33.86 -10.01 -10.92
C TYR A 18 35.02 -9.00 -11.04
N MET A 19 35.95 -9.23 -11.97
CA MET A 19 37.09 -8.32 -12.18
C MET A 19 36.74 -7.03 -12.92
N GLY A 20 35.69 -7.02 -13.74
CA GLY A 20 35.26 -5.81 -14.48
C GLY A 20 34.64 -4.71 -13.61
N GLY A 21 34.04 -5.07 -12.46
CA GLY A 21 33.38 -4.10 -11.57
C GLY A 21 34.31 -3.36 -10.60
N SER A 22 35.51 -3.88 -10.38
CA SER A 22 36.47 -3.34 -9.40
C SER A 22 37.20 -2.08 -9.88
N VAL A 23 37.31 -1.89 -11.20
CA VAL A 23 38.18 -0.83 -11.77
C VAL A 23 37.46 0.51 -11.95
N PHE A 24 36.12 0.55 -11.90
CA PHE A 24 35.34 1.78 -12.13
C PHE A 24 34.61 2.35 -10.90
N THR A 25 34.77 1.77 -9.70
CA THR A 25 33.99 2.14 -8.51
C THR A 25 34.65 3.21 -7.62
N ASN A 26 35.90 3.61 -7.89
CA ASN A 26 36.70 4.33 -6.90
C ASN A 26 36.82 5.85 -7.09
N ASN A 27 35.84 6.52 -7.70
CA ASN A 27 35.75 7.99 -7.67
C ASN A 27 34.42 8.45 -7.07
N ARG A 28 34.19 8.09 -5.80
CA ARG A 28 32.96 8.38 -5.06
C ARG A 28 33.25 9.48 -4.02
N THR A 29 32.91 10.71 -4.34
CA THR A 29 33.03 11.85 -3.42
C THR A 29 31.83 11.89 -2.47
N MET A 30 32.08 12.02 -1.17
CA MET A 30 31.09 12.00 -0.07
C MET A 30 29.89 12.95 -0.27
N ASP A 31 30.02 14.02 -1.05
CA ASP A 31 28.92 14.97 -1.36
C ASP A 31 27.82 14.36 -2.24
N SER A 32 28.15 13.33 -3.02
CA SER A 32 27.17 12.63 -3.85
C SER A 32 26.31 11.65 -3.05
N ASP A 33 26.79 11.12 -1.92
CA ASP A 33 26.00 10.18 -1.11
C ASP A 33 24.88 10.91 -0.33
N PHE A 34 25.09 12.15 0.13
CA PHE A 34 24.03 12.90 0.86
C PHE A 34 22.88 13.36 -0.05
N ASN A 35 23.20 13.92 -1.23
CA ASN A 35 22.19 14.28 -2.22
C ASN A 35 21.46 13.05 -2.78
N ARG A 36 22.17 11.92 -2.93
CA ARG A 36 21.59 10.68 -3.43
C ARG A 36 20.78 9.93 -2.38
N GLU A 37 21.12 10.00 -1.10
CA GLU A 37 20.26 9.51 -0.01
C GLU A 37 18.98 10.33 0.13
N GLN A 38 19.04 11.65 -0.09
CA GLN A 38 17.89 12.53 -0.05
C GLN A 38 17.02 12.42 -1.32
N GLU A 39 17.61 12.30 -2.51
CA GLU A 39 16.91 11.98 -3.76
C GLU A 39 16.35 10.54 -3.74
N ASP A 40 17.09 9.55 -3.25
CA ASP A 40 16.60 8.18 -3.11
C ASP A 40 15.46 8.16 -2.09
N ALA A 41 15.51 8.91 -1.00
CA ALA A 41 14.39 9.02 -0.06
C ALA A 41 13.16 9.69 -0.70
N SER A 42 13.34 10.76 -1.50
CA SER A 42 12.22 11.42 -2.19
C SER A 42 11.64 10.57 -3.32
N VAL A 43 12.48 9.90 -4.12
CA VAL A 43 12.07 9.01 -5.21
C VAL A 43 11.44 7.73 -4.64
N VAL A 44 11.96 7.19 -3.54
CA VAL A 44 11.32 6.08 -2.82
C VAL A 44 9.96 6.53 -2.28
N ASN A 45 9.85 7.71 -1.68
CA ASN A 45 8.56 8.22 -1.17
C ASN A 45 7.53 8.50 -2.30
N GLU A 46 8.01 8.93 -3.48
CA GLU A 46 7.20 9.12 -4.70
C GLU A 46 6.81 7.77 -5.35
N LEU A 47 7.61 6.71 -5.15
CA LEU A 47 7.33 5.33 -5.57
C LEU A 47 6.47 4.53 -4.56
N VAL A 48 6.20 5.11 -3.38
CA VAL A 48 5.59 4.45 -2.20
C VAL A 48 4.09 4.71 -2.08
N SER A 49 3.49 5.62 -2.84
CA SER A 49 2.03 5.82 -2.82
C SER A 49 1.42 5.86 -4.23
N HIS A 50 0.22 5.29 -4.39
CA HIS A 50 -0.46 5.32 -5.68
C HIS A 50 -1.03 6.72 -5.92
N LEU A 51 -0.28 7.55 -6.65
CA LEU A 51 -0.59 8.96 -6.90
C LEU A 51 -2.03 9.21 -7.41
N PRO A 52 -2.56 8.43 -8.38
CA PRO A 52 -3.94 8.62 -8.85
C PRO A 52 -4.97 8.42 -7.73
N LEU A 53 -4.76 7.45 -6.85
CA LEU A 53 -5.69 7.19 -5.75
C LEU A 53 -5.71 8.37 -4.76
N GLN A 54 -4.53 8.92 -4.45
CA GLN A 54 -4.41 10.08 -3.57
C GLN A 54 -5.13 11.32 -4.12
N MET A 55 -5.01 11.54 -5.43
CA MET A 55 -5.67 12.65 -6.11
C MET A 55 -7.20 12.50 -6.09
N LEU A 56 -7.70 11.28 -6.33
CA LEU A 56 -9.14 10.98 -6.23
C LEU A 56 -9.69 11.18 -4.81
N LEU A 57 -8.96 10.73 -3.78
CA LEU A 57 -9.33 10.95 -2.38
C LEU A 57 -9.39 12.44 -2.04
N TYR A 58 -8.42 13.22 -2.53
CA TYR A 58 -8.39 14.67 -2.37
C TYR A 58 -9.61 15.35 -2.97
N PHE A 59 -9.92 15.07 -4.24
CA PHE A 59 -11.12 15.67 -4.85
C PHE A 59 -12.41 15.23 -4.14
N ASN A 60 -12.47 13.98 -3.71
CA ASN A 60 -13.63 13.49 -2.99
C ASN A 60 -13.85 14.19 -1.64
N LEU A 61 -12.76 14.54 -0.93
CA LEU A 61 -12.84 15.30 0.33
C LEU A 61 -13.56 16.64 0.16
N PHE A 62 -13.35 17.35 -0.96
CA PHE A 62 -14.04 18.62 -1.24
C PHE A 62 -15.43 18.42 -1.83
N TYR A 63 -15.61 17.39 -2.65
CA TYR A 63 -16.89 17.09 -3.26
C TYR A 63 -17.92 16.60 -2.25
N PHE A 64 -17.50 15.82 -1.25
CA PHE A 64 -18.39 15.19 -0.29
C PHE A 64 -19.27 16.17 0.52
N PRO A 65 -18.75 17.29 1.08
CA PRO A 65 -19.60 18.29 1.72
C PRO A 65 -20.67 18.85 0.77
N CYS A 66 -20.30 19.16 -0.48
CA CYS A 66 -21.23 19.67 -1.49
C CYS A 66 -22.31 18.64 -1.84
N TRP A 67 -21.92 17.37 -1.98
CA TRP A 67 -22.83 16.24 -2.18
C TRP A 67 -23.79 16.10 -1.00
N TRP A 68 -23.28 16.18 0.23
CA TRP A 68 -24.07 16.01 1.45
C TRP A 68 -25.13 17.11 1.60
N PHE A 69 -24.75 18.37 1.42
CA PHE A 69 -25.68 19.49 1.48
C PHE A 69 -26.78 19.39 0.43
N SER A 70 -26.42 19.04 -0.82
CA SER A 70 -27.45 18.89 -1.85
C SER A 70 -28.36 17.69 -1.55
N ALA A 71 -27.81 16.57 -1.09
CA ALA A 71 -28.59 15.38 -0.74
C ALA A 71 -29.60 15.66 0.38
N VAL A 72 -29.19 16.40 1.43
CA VAL A 72 -30.09 16.87 2.50
C VAL A 72 -31.19 17.77 1.95
N PHE A 73 -30.83 18.75 1.12
CA PHE A 73 -31.79 19.68 0.54
C PHE A 73 -32.82 18.96 -0.35
N MET A 74 -32.37 18.05 -1.21
CA MET A 74 -33.26 17.28 -2.08
C MET A 74 -34.15 16.32 -1.30
N LEU A 75 -33.62 15.71 -0.23
CA LEU A 75 -34.42 14.88 0.69
C LEU A 75 -35.51 15.70 1.37
N GLU A 76 -35.23 16.92 1.82
CA GLU A 76 -36.20 17.82 2.46
C GLU A 76 -37.35 18.19 1.51
N VAL A 77 -37.03 18.56 0.26
CA VAL A 77 -38.02 18.90 -0.77
C VAL A 77 -39.01 17.75 -1.04
N LYS A 78 -38.52 16.50 -1.07
CA LYS A 78 -39.36 15.34 -1.38
C LYS A 78 -39.89 14.60 -0.14
N TYR A 79 -39.48 15.00 1.07
CA TYR A 79 -39.73 14.25 2.30
C TYR A 79 -41.22 13.92 2.50
N TYR A 80 -42.09 14.93 2.41
CA TYR A 80 -43.53 14.79 2.64
C TYR A 80 -44.28 14.07 1.52
N HIS A 81 -43.64 13.90 0.35
CA HIS A 81 -44.22 13.22 -0.81
C HIS A 81 -43.94 11.71 -0.79
N LEU A 82 -43.05 11.25 0.10
CA LEU A 82 -42.62 9.87 0.17
C LEU A 82 -43.39 9.07 1.23
N PRO A 83 -43.65 7.78 0.97
CA PRO A 83 -44.10 6.85 2.01
C PRO A 83 -43.13 6.78 3.19
N GLY A 84 -43.65 6.57 4.40
CA GLY A 84 -42.85 6.61 5.63
C GLY A 84 -41.67 5.62 5.69
N TYR A 85 -41.79 4.45 5.03
CA TYR A 85 -40.67 3.51 4.95
C TYR A 85 -39.54 4.02 4.05
N TYR A 86 -39.86 4.74 2.96
CA TYR A 86 -38.84 5.38 2.12
C TYR A 86 -38.16 6.54 2.84
N GLN A 87 -38.90 7.33 3.63
CA GLN A 87 -38.30 8.36 4.49
C GLN A 87 -37.22 7.75 5.40
N ALA A 88 -37.55 6.66 6.10
CA ALA A 88 -36.61 5.96 6.97
C ALA A 88 -35.40 5.40 6.21
N LEU A 89 -35.62 4.79 5.04
CA LEU A 89 -34.54 4.23 4.21
C LEU A 89 -33.59 5.32 3.71
N LEU A 90 -34.11 6.46 3.23
CA LEU A 90 -33.28 7.55 2.71
C LEU A 90 -32.49 8.24 3.81
N ILE A 91 -33.11 8.52 4.96
CA ILE A 91 -32.40 9.07 6.12
C ILE A 91 -31.30 8.11 6.57
N THR A 92 -31.63 6.83 6.73
CA THR A 92 -30.67 5.80 7.15
C THR A 92 -29.54 5.66 6.15
N GLY A 93 -29.84 5.63 4.85
CA GLY A 93 -28.86 5.56 3.79
C GLY A 93 -27.94 6.78 3.77
N LEU A 94 -28.48 7.99 3.95
CA LEU A 94 -27.70 9.22 3.99
C LEU A 94 -26.74 9.24 5.19
N VAL A 95 -27.22 8.85 6.38
CA VAL A 95 -26.39 8.72 7.58
C VAL A 95 -25.31 7.65 7.39
N LEU A 96 -25.68 6.49 6.85
CA LEU A 96 -24.76 5.37 6.61
C LEU A 96 -23.64 5.79 5.64
N VAL A 97 -24.00 6.37 4.50
CA VAL A 97 -23.03 6.90 3.51
C VAL A 97 -22.12 7.93 4.16
N THR A 98 -22.64 8.80 5.03
CA THR A 98 -21.86 9.84 5.70
C THR A 98 -20.84 9.27 6.68
N VAL A 99 -21.26 8.37 7.56
CA VAL A 99 -20.37 7.73 8.55
C VAL A 99 -19.32 6.89 7.87
N ILE A 100 -19.74 6.05 6.90
CA ILE A 100 -18.82 5.21 6.15
C ILE A 100 -17.85 6.08 5.35
N GLU A 101 -18.28 7.18 4.75
CA GLU A 101 -17.40 8.06 3.97
C GLU A 101 -16.24 8.59 4.80
N VAL A 102 -16.50 9.09 6.00
CA VAL A 102 -15.47 9.64 6.88
C VAL A 102 -14.43 8.57 7.22
N ILE A 103 -14.89 7.37 7.61
CA ILE A 103 -14.02 6.24 7.92
C ILE A 103 -13.25 5.80 6.67
N ARG A 104 -13.92 5.72 5.53
CA ARG A 104 -13.37 5.31 4.26
C ARG A 104 -12.27 6.28 3.82
N LEU A 105 -12.53 7.58 3.76
CA LEU A 105 -11.52 8.58 3.40
C LEU A 105 -10.28 8.48 4.31
N TYR A 106 -10.47 8.38 5.63
CA TYR A 106 -9.36 8.21 6.58
C TYR A 106 -8.52 6.96 6.27
N LEU A 107 -9.16 5.80 6.07
CA LEU A 107 -8.48 4.54 5.75
C LEU A 107 -7.79 4.59 4.39
N GLY A 108 -8.39 5.25 3.39
CA GLY A 108 -7.80 5.43 2.07
C GLY A 108 -6.51 6.25 2.12
N TYR A 109 -6.55 7.38 2.83
CA TYR A 109 -5.38 8.25 3.01
C TYR A 109 -4.25 7.53 3.75
N ILE A 110 -4.54 6.94 4.91
CA ILE A 110 -3.54 6.24 5.71
C ILE A 110 -3.04 4.97 5.02
N GLY A 111 -3.94 4.22 4.39
CA GLY A 111 -3.62 2.99 3.68
C GLY A 111 -2.68 3.23 2.50
N ASN A 112 -2.94 4.28 1.73
CA ASN A 112 -2.11 4.63 0.57
C ASN A 112 -0.76 5.26 1.01
N LEU A 113 -0.77 6.23 1.92
CA LEU A 113 0.45 6.94 2.34
C LEU A 113 1.40 6.08 3.18
N LYS A 114 0.88 5.20 4.04
CA LYS A 114 1.70 4.35 4.92
C LYS A 114 1.90 2.95 4.36
N GLU A 115 1.55 2.70 3.09
CA GLU A 115 1.53 1.39 2.43
C GLU A 115 0.89 0.27 3.28
N LYS A 116 -0.13 0.62 4.07
CA LYS A 116 -0.80 -0.32 4.97
C LYS A 116 -1.85 -1.11 4.20
N VAL A 117 -1.43 -2.26 3.65
CA VAL A 117 -2.29 -3.22 2.95
C VAL A 117 -3.62 -3.47 3.68
N PRO A 118 -3.67 -3.70 5.01
CA PRO A 118 -4.93 -3.95 5.70
C PRO A 118 -5.88 -2.74 5.70
N ALA A 119 -5.35 -1.53 5.84
CA ALA A 119 -6.16 -0.30 5.84
C ALA A 119 -6.72 -0.03 4.43
N LEU A 120 -5.92 -0.25 3.40
CA LEU A 120 -6.34 -0.10 2.01
C LEU A 120 -7.35 -1.19 1.58
N ALA A 121 -7.21 -2.41 2.09
CA ALA A 121 -8.20 -3.46 1.89
C ALA A 121 -9.54 -3.11 2.57
N ALA A 122 -9.49 -2.55 3.78
CA ALA A 122 -10.69 -2.07 4.46
C ALA A 122 -11.35 -0.90 3.69
N PHE A 123 -10.58 0.05 3.16
CA PHE A 123 -11.07 1.09 2.25
C PHE A 123 -11.83 0.49 1.05
N TRP A 124 -11.21 -0.48 0.38
CA TRP A 124 -11.77 -1.13 -0.80
C TRP A 124 -13.07 -1.87 -0.46
N LEU A 125 -13.06 -2.63 0.66
CA LEU A 125 -14.22 -3.37 1.13
C LEU A 125 -15.39 -2.46 1.52
N LEU A 126 -15.14 -1.39 2.27
CA LEU A 126 -16.17 -0.41 2.63
C LEU A 126 -16.79 0.25 1.38
N SER A 127 -15.95 0.57 0.40
CA SER A 127 -16.39 1.15 -0.88
C SER A 127 -17.35 0.21 -1.62
N PHE A 128 -16.98 -1.07 -1.74
CA PHE A 128 -17.73 -2.05 -2.52
C PHE A 128 -18.97 -2.57 -1.77
N THR A 129 -18.86 -2.82 -0.47
CA THR A 129 -19.92 -3.49 0.30
C THR A 129 -20.98 -2.53 0.82
N PHE A 130 -20.62 -1.30 1.22
CA PHE A 130 -21.58 -0.36 1.80
C PHE A 130 -21.87 0.80 0.86
N GLN A 131 -20.84 1.50 0.39
CA GLN A 131 -21.02 2.73 -0.38
C GLN A 131 -21.73 2.43 -1.72
N LEU A 132 -21.24 1.45 -2.47
CA LEU A 132 -21.74 1.15 -3.81
C LEU A 132 -23.22 0.72 -3.82
N PRO A 133 -23.68 -0.24 -2.98
CA PRO A 133 -25.09 -0.64 -2.97
C PRO A 133 -26.03 0.49 -2.56
N VAL A 134 -25.64 1.32 -1.60
CA VAL A 134 -26.50 2.43 -1.15
C VAL A 134 -26.59 3.53 -2.21
N LEU A 135 -25.49 3.86 -2.89
CA LEU A 135 -25.54 4.80 -4.03
C LEU A 135 -26.39 4.26 -5.18
N LEU A 136 -26.25 2.97 -5.51
CA LEU A 136 -27.08 2.36 -6.55
C LEU A 136 -28.56 2.41 -6.19
N PHE A 137 -28.90 2.13 -4.93
CA PHE A 137 -30.26 2.29 -4.43
C PHE A 137 -30.79 3.71 -4.66
N PHE A 138 -30.02 4.76 -4.32
CA PHE A 138 -30.43 6.15 -4.55
C PHE A 138 -30.62 6.53 -6.03
N ILE A 139 -29.90 5.88 -6.96
CA ILE A 139 -29.96 6.22 -8.39
C ILE A 139 -31.00 5.40 -9.14
N THR A 140 -31.24 4.16 -8.74
CA THR A 140 -32.03 3.19 -9.51
C THR A 140 -33.46 3.06 -9.03
N ASP A 141 -33.75 3.36 -7.76
CA ASP A 141 -35.08 3.16 -7.22
C ASP A 141 -36.05 4.28 -7.63
N GLU A 142 -36.88 4.01 -8.64
CA GLU A 142 -37.87 4.99 -9.13
C GLU A 142 -38.97 5.29 -8.10
N GLY A 143 -39.13 4.45 -7.07
CA GLY A 143 -40.07 4.68 -5.96
C GLY A 143 -39.75 5.91 -5.10
N VAL A 144 -38.53 6.44 -5.21
CA VAL A 144 -37.98 7.51 -4.38
C VAL A 144 -38.19 8.93 -4.96
N ILE A 145 -38.95 9.08 -6.05
CA ILE A 145 -39.14 10.34 -6.79
C ILE A 145 -37.78 11.02 -7.01
N ILE A 146 -37.06 10.54 -8.04
CA ILE A 146 -35.69 10.96 -8.29
C ILE A 146 -35.68 12.34 -8.97
N LEU A 147 -35.16 13.37 -8.29
CA LEU A 147 -34.97 14.70 -8.86
C LEU A 147 -33.82 14.68 -9.90
N PRO A 148 -33.88 15.50 -10.97
CA PRO A 148 -32.79 15.56 -11.95
C PRO A 148 -31.44 15.95 -11.34
N LEU A 149 -31.46 16.90 -10.39
CA LEU A 149 -30.27 17.30 -9.62
C LEU A 149 -29.73 16.15 -8.77
N GLU A 150 -30.62 15.37 -8.17
CA GLU A 150 -30.28 14.23 -7.33
C GLU A 150 -29.56 13.16 -8.14
N ARG A 151 -30.11 12.84 -9.30
CA ARG A 151 -29.50 11.91 -10.24
C ARG A 151 -28.12 12.38 -10.68
N ALA A 152 -27.96 13.66 -11.01
CA ALA A 152 -26.67 14.21 -11.43
C ALA A 152 -25.61 14.12 -10.31
N VAL A 153 -25.97 14.56 -9.10
CA VAL A 153 -25.08 14.57 -7.94
C VAL A 153 -24.68 13.15 -7.53
N HIS A 154 -25.64 12.22 -7.38
CA HIS A 154 -25.29 10.83 -7.06
C HIS A 154 -24.50 10.16 -8.18
N SER A 155 -24.75 10.47 -9.45
CA SER A 155 -23.98 9.90 -10.57
C SER A 155 -22.53 10.34 -10.57
N ILE A 156 -22.27 11.64 -10.32
CA ILE A 156 -20.89 12.14 -10.19
C ILE A 156 -20.20 11.43 -9.03
N TYR A 157 -20.87 11.33 -7.87
CA TYR A 157 -20.32 10.63 -6.72
C TYR A 157 -20.03 9.15 -6.99
N LEU A 158 -20.92 8.48 -7.73
CA LEU A 158 -20.75 7.09 -8.15
C LEU A 158 -19.53 6.92 -9.05
N ILE A 159 -19.32 7.82 -10.01
CA ILE A 159 -18.13 7.80 -10.88
C ILE A 159 -16.85 7.94 -10.05
N PHE A 160 -16.82 8.88 -9.10
CA PHE A 160 -15.70 9.03 -8.16
C PHE A 160 -15.46 7.75 -7.36
N LEU A 161 -16.52 7.12 -6.85
CA LEU A 161 -16.45 5.88 -6.09
C LEU A 161 -15.90 4.72 -6.92
N LEU A 162 -16.40 4.53 -8.14
CA LEU A 162 -15.95 3.46 -9.05
C LEU A 162 -14.48 3.65 -9.43
N ALA A 163 -14.07 4.88 -9.73
CA ALA A 163 -12.68 5.20 -10.03
C ALA A 163 -11.77 4.94 -8.82
N GLN A 164 -12.23 5.27 -7.60
CA GLN A 164 -11.52 4.96 -6.35
C GLN A 164 -11.41 3.44 -6.11
N ILE A 165 -12.47 2.67 -6.36
CA ILE A 165 -12.45 1.19 -6.23
C ILE A 165 -11.42 0.59 -7.19
N LEU A 166 -11.39 1.06 -8.44
CA LEU A 166 -10.43 0.57 -9.42
C LEU A 166 -8.99 0.94 -9.04
N ALA A 167 -8.75 2.22 -8.72
CA ALA A 167 -7.42 2.70 -8.33
C ALA A 167 -6.92 2.02 -7.04
N SER A 168 -7.78 1.81 -6.06
CA SER A 168 -7.41 1.13 -4.81
C SER A 168 -7.17 -0.36 -5.01
N PHE A 169 -7.89 -1.02 -5.91
CA PHE A 169 -7.59 -2.41 -6.30
C PHE A 169 -6.20 -2.53 -6.93
N LEU A 170 -5.85 -1.63 -7.85
CA LEU A 170 -4.53 -1.60 -8.48
C LEU A 170 -3.41 -1.32 -7.46
N ALA A 171 -3.65 -0.38 -6.54
CA ALA A 171 -2.73 -0.09 -5.43
C ALA A 171 -2.55 -1.32 -4.52
N LEU A 172 -3.65 -2.00 -4.15
CA LEU A 172 -3.61 -3.20 -3.30
C LEU A 172 -2.85 -4.36 -3.94
N ARG A 173 -3.04 -4.59 -5.26
CA ARG A 173 -2.30 -5.60 -6.02
C ARG A 173 -0.81 -5.29 -6.04
N THR A 174 -0.46 -4.02 -6.24
CA THR A 174 0.93 -3.57 -6.30
C THR A 174 1.61 -3.72 -4.94
N MET A 175 0.96 -3.29 -3.86
CA MET A 175 1.48 -3.40 -2.50
C MET A 175 1.64 -4.85 -2.04
N THR A 176 0.66 -5.72 -2.32
CA THR A 176 0.76 -7.15 -1.98
C THR A 176 1.95 -7.81 -2.68
N ARG A 177 2.18 -7.49 -3.96
CA ARG A 177 3.36 -8.00 -4.70
C ARG A 177 4.67 -7.52 -4.09
N LYS A 178 4.77 -6.23 -3.71
CA LYS A 178 5.96 -5.68 -3.02
C LYS A 178 6.20 -6.42 -1.70
N LEU A 179 5.15 -6.65 -0.90
CA LEU A 179 5.25 -7.34 0.38
C LEU A 179 5.74 -8.78 0.23
N THR A 180 5.20 -9.52 -0.74
CA THR A 180 5.64 -10.90 -1.04
C THR A 180 7.12 -10.92 -1.47
N LEU A 181 7.54 -9.99 -2.32
CA LEU A 181 8.94 -9.88 -2.75
C LEU A 181 9.86 -9.62 -1.55
N LEU A 182 9.54 -8.65 -0.71
CA LEU A 182 10.31 -8.35 0.51
C LEU A 182 10.37 -9.54 1.46
N PHE A 183 9.29 -10.30 1.59
CA PHE A 183 9.27 -11.51 2.39
C PHE A 183 10.24 -12.57 1.84
N HIS A 184 10.24 -12.80 0.52
CA HIS A 184 11.18 -13.73 -0.11
C HIS A 184 12.63 -13.29 0.04
N LEU A 185 12.95 -12.01 -0.19
CA LEU A 185 14.30 -11.48 0.01
C LEU A 185 14.76 -11.63 1.47
N ARG A 186 13.87 -11.36 2.43
CA ARG A 186 14.17 -11.53 3.85
C ARG A 186 14.44 -12.99 4.21
N GLN A 187 13.72 -13.93 3.59
CA GLN A 187 14.01 -15.36 3.75
C GLN A 187 15.38 -15.73 3.20
N LEU A 188 15.74 -15.25 2.00
CA LEU A 188 17.05 -15.50 1.39
C LEU A 188 18.19 -14.95 2.24
N GLY A 189 18.12 -13.69 2.67
CA GLY A 189 19.14 -13.07 3.50
C GLY A 189 19.31 -13.77 4.86
N LYS A 190 18.23 -14.29 5.45
CA LYS A 190 18.32 -15.09 6.68
C LYS A 190 19.05 -16.42 6.45
N VAL A 191 18.82 -17.08 5.32
CA VAL A 191 19.51 -18.34 4.97
C VAL A 191 21.00 -18.08 4.71
N GLU A 192 21.34 -17.00 4.01
CA GLU A 192 22.72 -16.62 3.73
C GLU A 192 23.48 -16.22 5.01
N SER A 193 22.83 -15.47 5.92
CA SER A 193 23.38 -15.17 7.25
C SER A 193 23.66 -16.43 8.07
N MET A 194 22.79 -17.45 8.01
CA MET A 194 23.05 -18.74 8.67
C MET A 194 24.21 -19.49 8.03
N ARG A 195 24.33 -19.49 6.70
CA ARG A 195 25.48 -20.08 6.00
C ARG A 195 26.80 -19.40 6.35
N HIS A 196 26.82 -18.08 6.47
CA HIS A 196 28.03 -17.37 6.92
C HIS A 196 28.37 -17.63 8.39
N ALA A 197 27.37 -17.86 9.25
CA ALA A 197 27.60 -18.29 10.62
C ALA A 197 28.17 -19.72 10.72
N GLU A 198 27.75 -20.64 9.83
CA GLU A 198 28.34 -21.98 9.71
C GLU A 198 29.75 -21.96 9.06
N MET A 199 30.00 -21.01 8.14
CA MET A 199 31.30 -20.86 7.48
C MET A 199 32.32 -20.09 8.32
N SER A 200 31.91 -19.47 9.44
CA SER A 200 32.83 -18.95 10.45
C SER A 200 33.43 -20.15 11.19
N PRO A 201 34.73 -20.45 11.00
CA PRO A 201 35.32 -21.62 11.62
C PRO A 201 35.23 -21.45 13.13
N ILE A 202 34.87 -22.55 13.79
CA ILE A 202 35.01 -22.77 15.22
C ILE A 202 36.44 -22.39 15.63
N TYR A 203 36.66 -21.13 15.99
CA TYR A 203 37.80 -20.76 16.81
C TYR A 203 37.43 -21.15 18.24
N GLY A 204 37.72 -22.41 18.55
CA GLY A 204 37.75 -22.89 19.92
C GLY A 204 38.79 -22.08 20.69
N LEU A 205 38.32 -21.10 21.46
CA LEU A 205 39.13 -20.40 22.45
C LEU A 205 38.86 -21.07 23.80
N PRO A 206 39.76 -21.91 24.34
CA PRO A 206 39.61 -22.40 25.69
C PRO A 206 39.88 -21.24 26.65
N TYR A 207 38.83 -20.86 27.37
CA TYR A 207 38.86 -19.95 28.50
C TYR A 207 39.71 -20.59 29.61
N ASN A 208 41.02 -20.35 29.61
CA ASN A 208 41.89 -20.83 30.67
C ASN A 208 41.70 -19.94 31.90
N ARG A 209 40.78 -20.36 32.77
CA ARG A 209 40.54 -19.81 34.10
C ARG A 209 41.73 -20.17 34.99
N SER A 210 42.77 -19.35 35.00
CA SER A 210 43.88 -19.47 35.94
C SER A 210 43.42 -19.09 37.33
N VAL A 211 43.18 -20.11 38.15
CA VAL A 211 42.87 -20.03 39.57
C VAL A 211 44.12 -19.54 40.32
N LEU A 212 43.97 -18.46 41.10
CA LEU A 212 44.96 -17.98 42.07
C LEU A 212 45.35 -19.10 43.06
N PRO A 213 46.64 -19.34 43.34
CA PRO A 213 47.05 -20.01 44.55
C PRO A 213 47.45 -19.00 45.64
N VAL A 214 46.90 -19.28 46.80
CA VAL A 214 47.14 -18.67 48.11
C VAL A 214 48.62 -18.78 48.53
N SER A 215 49.11 -17.72 49.17
CA SER A 215 50.42 -17.66 49.85
C SER A 215 50.42 -18.53 51.12
N PRO A 216 51.53 -19.23 51.43
CA PRO A 216 51.87 -19.60 52.79
C PRO A 216 53.04 -18.77 53.32
N THR A 217 52.89 -18.43 54.59
CA THR A 217 53.82 -17.79 55.52
C THR A 217 55.16 -18.51 55.65
N HIS A 218 56.25 -17.73 55.71
CA HIS A 218 57.24 -17.80 56.78
C HIS A 218 57.92 -16.45 56.96
#